data_AF-A0A067R0A8-F1
#
_entry.id   AF-A0A067R0A8-F1
#
_cell.length_a   1.000
_cell.length_b   1.000
_cell.length_c   1.000
_cell.angle_alpha   90.00
_cell.angle_beta   90.00
_cell.angle_gamma   90.00
#
_symmetry.space_group_name_H-M   'P 1'
#
loop_
_entity.id
_entity.type
_entity.pdbx_description
1 polymer ?
#
loop_
_entity_poly.entity_id
_entity_poly.type
_entity_poly.pdbx_seq_one_letter_code
_entity_poly.pdbx_strand_id
1 'polypeptide(L)'
;MPWLAVPWEQEDRRRELAALLGVQGIPTLVLLDADGSVITADGRGEVNEDPLGENFPWRPKLVNILTERYAGKLHDYPAIILFVEGEEGEMEFAESVLLPAAEQFAMVTDSNRRDEDRLLHFFVGCDVSTERGCVALTEME
;
A
#
# COMPACT_ATOMS: atom_id res chain seq x y z
N MET A 1 14.66 -9.11 23.44
CA MET A 1 14.58 -8.42 22.13
C MET A 1 15.32 -7.10 22.28
N PRO A 2 16.17 -6.69 21.32
CA PRO A 2 17.09 -5.55 21.48
C PRO A 2 16.41 -4.18 21.33
N TRP A 3 15.08 -4.11 21.30
CA TRP A 3 14.32 -2.87 21.10
C TRP A 3 13.58 -2.41 22.36
N LEU A 4 13.15 -1.15 22.34
CA LEU A 4 12.35 -0.55 23.41
C LEU A 4 10.98 -1.22 23.52
N ALA A 5 10.48 -1.32 24.75
CA ALA A 5 9.16 -1.86 25.03
C ALA A 5 8.47 -1.00 26.09
N VAL A 6 7.14 -0.92 25.99
CA VAL A 6 6.32 -0.36 27.06
C VAL A 6 6.37 -1.31 28.27
N PRO A 7 6.66 -0.82 29.50
CA PRO A 7 6.69 -1.66 30.69
C PRO A 7 5.39 -2.46 30.88
N TRP A 8 5.51 -3.70 31.37
CA TRP A 8 4.39 -4.64 31.47
C TRP A 8 3.31 -4.19 32.47
N GLU A 9 3.68 -3.39 33.45
CA GLU A 9 2.77 -2.85 34.47
C GLU A 9 1.84 -1.76 33.92
N GLN A 10 2.21 -1.14 32.79
CA GLN A 10 1.46 -0.02 32.19
C GLN A 10 0.40 -0.51 31.19
N GLU A 11 -0.57 -1.30 31.67
CA GLU A 11 -1.63 -1.89 30.82
C GLU A 11 -2.46 -0.83 30.10
N ASP A 12 -2.90 0.21 30.80
CA ASP A 12 -3.73 1.28 30.23
C ASP A 12 -3.03 1.97 29.05
N ARG A 13 -1.73 2.26 29.18
CA ARG A 13 -0.93 2.87 28.09
C ARG A 13 -0.79 1.94 26.89
N ARG A 14 -0.62 0.62 27.11
CA ARG A 14 -0.56 -0.33 25.99
C ARG A 14 -1.90 -0.41 25.26
N ARG A 15 -3.01 -0.42 25.99
CA ARG A 15 -4.36 -0.45 25.41
C ARG A 15 -4.68 0.85 24.67
N GLU A 16 -4.34 2.00 25.25
CA GLU A 16 -4.52 3.30 24.62
C GLU A 16 -3.69 3.41 23.33
N LEU A 17 -2.42 3.00 23.36
CA LEU A 17 -1.57 2.99 22.17
C LEU A 17 -2.13 2.07 21.06
N ALA A 18 -2.60 0.88 21.42
CA ALA A 18 -3.22 -0.05 20.46
C ALA A 18 -4.47 0.57 19.83
N ALA A 19 -5.31 1.25 20.62
CA ALA A 19 -6.51 1.92 20.12
C ALA A 19 -6.15 3.12 19.21
N LEU A 20 -5.20 3.96 19.62
CA LEU A 20 -4.74 5.12 18.85
C LEU A 20 -4.16 4.74 17.49
N LEU A 21 -3.44 3.61 17.42
CA LEU A 21 -2.84 3.10 16.19
C LEU A 21 -3.74 2.12 15.43
N GLY A 22 -4.99 1.93 15.87
CA GLY A 22 -5.96 1.07 15.18
C GLY A 22 -5.61 -0.43 15.17
N VAL A 23 -4.82 -0.93 16.13
CA VAL A 23 -4.38 -2.33 16.19
C VAL A 23 -5.54 -3.24 16.59
N GLN A 24 -6.02 -4.06 15.66
CA GLN A 24 -7.15 -5.00 15.88
C GLN A 24 -6.71 -6.44 16.18
N GLY A 25 -5.44 -6.78 15.97
CA GLY A 25 -4.94 -8.15 16.13
C GLY A 25 -3.42 -8.18 16.25
N ILE A 26 -2.87 -9.37 16.46
CA ILE A 26 -1.42 -9.59 16.49
C ILE A 26 -1.03 -10.68 15.49
N PRO A 27 0.17 -10.63 14.89
CA PRO A 27 1.15 -9.53 15.00
C PRO A 27 0.82 -8.33 14.07
N THR A 28 1.05 -7.11 14.55
CA THR A 28 0.90 -5.85 13.79
C THR A 28 2.15 -4.98 13.98
N LEU A 29 2.59 -4.33 12.91
CA LEU A 29 3.71 -3.39 12.91
C LEU A 29 3.23 -2.10 12.24
N VAL A 30 3.24 -1.00 13.00
CA VAL A 30 2.91 0.34 12.51
C VAL A 30 4.19 1.15 12.50
N LEU A 31 4.49 1.81 11.38
CA LEU A 31 5.64 2.68 11.24
C LEU A 31 5.19 4.14 11.38
N LEU A 32 5.88 4.87 12.24
CA LEU A 32 5.63 6.27 12.54
C LEU A 32 6.83 7.11 12.09
N ASP A 33 6.56 8.34 11.65
CA ASP A 33 7.59 9.35 11.40
C ASP A 33 8.00 10.05 12.71
N ALA A 34 9.04 10.88 12.67
CA ALA A 34 9.60 11.56 13.84
C ALA A 34 8.62 12.51 14.54
N ASP A 35 7.59 12.98 13.83
CA ASP A 35 6.51 13.84 14.33
C ASP A 35 5.32 13.05 14.93
N GLY A 36 5.34 11.72 14.84
CA GLY A 36 4.27 10.83 15.28
C GLY A 36 3.21 10.54 14.22
N SER A 37 3.35 11.05 13.00
CA SER A 37 2.46 10.74 11.87
C SER A 37 2.66 9.29 11.41
N VAL A 38 1.57 8.62 11.01
CA VAL A 38 1.64 7.24 10.51
C VAL A 38 2.21 7.23 9.09
N ILE A 39 3.35 6.56 8.89
CA ILE A 39 3.91 6.30 7.56
C ILE A 39 3.20 5.12 6.92
N THR A 40 3.13 3.99 7.63
CA THR A 40 2.38 2.80 7.20
C THR A 40 1.80 2.07 8.41
N ALA A 41 0.52 1.70 8.33
CA ALA A 41 -0.15 0.88 9.34
C ALA A 41 0.01 -0.64 9.09
N ASP A 42 0.49 -1.02 7.89
CA ASP A 42 0.64 -2.42 7.48
C ASP A 42 2.13 -2.78 7.29
N GLY A 43 2.98 -2.33 8.21
CA GLY A 43 4.43 -2.60 8.16
C GLY A 43 4.77 -4.09 8.22
N ARG A 44 3.86 -4.94 8.76
CA ARG A 44 4.04 -6.39 8.71
C ARG A 44 3.98 -6.89 7.26
N GLY A 45 3.05 -6.38 6.45
CA GLY A 45 2.97 -6.70 5.02
C GLY A 45 4.23 -6.25 4.30
N GLU A 46 4.65 -5.01 4.53
CA GLU A 46 5.85 -4.43 3.91
C GLU A 46 7.11 -5.25 4.18
N VAL A 47 7.36 -5.66 5.43
CA VAL A 47 8.53 -6.49 5.77
C VAL A 47 8.51 -7.86 5.07
N ASN A 48 7.32 -8.42 4.81
CA ASN A 48 7.23 -9.68 4.09
C ASN A 48 7.45 -9.52 2.58
N GLU A 49 6.99 -8.41 1.99
CA GLU A 49 7.15 -8.12 0.56
C GLU A 49 8.56 -7.59 0.24
N ASP A 50 9.17 -6.85 1.16
CA ASP A 50 10.49 -6.25 1.03
C ASP A 50 11.41 -6.65 2.21
N PRO A 51 11.89 -7.92 2.22
CA PRO A 51 12.71 -8.44 3.31
C PRO A 51 14.10 -7.81 3.41
N LEU A 52 14.58 -7.19 2.34
CA LEU A 52 15.86 -6.45 2.31
C LEU A 52 15.70 -4.98 2.72
N GLY A 53 14.47 -4.46 2.71
CA GLY A 53 14.18 -3.08 3.10
C GLY A 53 14.58 -2.05 2.05
N GLU A 54 14.62 -2.43 0.77
CA GLU A 54 15.00 -1.55 -0.34
C GLU A 54 14.03 -0.36 -0.49
N ASN A 55 12.78 -0.54 -0.09
CA ASN A 55 11.73 0.48 -0.13
C ASN A 55 11.45 1.14 1.24
N PHE A 56 12.21 0.79 2.30
CA PHE A 56 12.05 1.42 3.61
C PHE A 56 12.24 2.95 3.49
N PRO A 57 11.36 3.80 4.06
CA PRO A 57 10.37 3.52 5.11
C PRO A 57 8.95 3.16 4.60
N TRP A 58 8.80 2.58 3.40
CA TRP A 58 7.52 2.11 2.85
C TRP A 58 6.42 3.19 2.90
N ARG A 59 6.78 4.40 2.47
CA ARG A 59 5.79 5.46 2.27
C ARG A 59 4.82 5.03 1.17
N PRO A 60 3.52 5.38 1.28
CA PRO A 60 2.55 5.09 0.23
C PRO A 60 3.05 5.61 -1.12
N LYS A 61 3.09 4.74 -2.13
CA LYS A 61 3.44 5.11 -3.49
C LYS A 61 2.17 5.48 -4.26
N LEU A 62 2.28 6.44 -5.17
CA LEU A 62 1.18 6.83 -6.06
C LEU A 62 0.82 5.72 -7.05
N VAL A 63 1.82 4.95 -7.47
CA VAL A 63 1.69 3.78 -8.34
C VAL A 63 2.26 2.58 -7.59
N ASN A 64 1.49 1.50 -7.50
CA ASN A 64 1.91 0.28 -6.80
C ASN A 64 1.96 -0.90 -7.79
N ILE A 65 2.75 -1.93 -7.47
CA ILE A 65 2.71 -3.17 -8.23
C ILE A 65 1.50 -3.97 -7.75
N LEU A 66 0.72 -4.52 -8.68
CA LEU A 66 -0.44 -5.35 -8.37
C LEU A 66 0.02 -6.71 -7.82
N THR A 67 0.18 -6.81 -6.50
CA THR A 67 0.43 -8.06 -5.79
C THR A 67 -0.88 -8.69 -5.31
N GLU A 68 -0.84 -9.95 -4.86
CA GLU A 68 -2.02 -10.62 -4.27
C GLU A 68 -2.61 -9.82 -3.08
N ARG A 69 -1.75 -9.11 -2.34
CA ARG A 69 -2.13 -8.22 -1.23
C ARG A 69 -3.04 -7.08 -1.69
N TYR A 70 -2.71 -6.47 -2.82
CA TYR A 70 -3.51 -5.38 -3.40
C TYR A 70 -4.72 -5.89 -4.18
N ALA A 71 -4.59 -7.05 -4.84
CA ALA A 71 -5.70 -7.68 -5.57
C ALA A 71 -6.91 -7.95 -4.68
N GLY A 72 -6.69 -8.38 -3.42
CA GLY A 72 -7.77 -8.60 -2.45
C GLY A 72 -8.55 -7.33 -2.08
N LYS A 73 -7.95 -6.14 -2.21
CA LYS A 73 -8.56 -4.83 -1.86
C LYS A 73 -9.00 -4.02 -3.07
N LEU A 74 -8.80 -4.54 -4.28
CA LEU A 74 -9.10 -3.81 -5.52
C LEU A 74 -10.59 -3.48 -5.68
N HIS A 75 -11.46 -4.23 -5.00
CA HIS A 75 -12.91 -4.02 -5.04
C HIS A 75 -13.39 -2.85 -4.16
N ASP A 76 -12.57 -2.36 -3.24
CA ASP A 76 -12.97 -1.32 -2.29
C ASP A 76 -12.96 0.08 -2.93
N TYR A 77 -12.13 0.30 -3.96
CA TYR A 77 -11.87 1.62 -4.55
C TYR A 77 -11.70 1.54 -6.08
N PRO A 78 -12.05 2.60 -6.83
CA PRO A 78 -11.73 2.67 -8.25
C PRO A 78 -10.22 2.61 -8.47
N ALA A 79 -9.79 1.82 -9.44
CA ALA A 79 -8.39 1.60 -9.74
C ALA A 79 -8.12 1.59 -11.26
N ILE A 80 -6.98 2.15 -11.66
CA ILE A 80 -6.40 2.02 -12.99
C ILE A 80 -5.25 1.02 -12.91
N ILE A 81 -5.29 0.01 -13.78
CA ILE A 81 -4.24 -1.01 -13.86
C ILE A 81 -3.67 -1.01 -15.28
N LEU A 82 -2.36 -0.80 -15.38
CA LEU A 82 -1.63 -1.00 -16.63
C LEU A 82 -1.00 -2.40 -16.61
N PHE A 83 -1.49 -3.28 -17.48
CA PHE A 83 -0.88 -4.59 -17.68
C PHE A 83 0.27 -4.48 -18.69
N VAL A 84 1.41 -5.05 -18.33
CA VAL A 84 2.60 -5.17 -19.18
C VAL A 84 3.08 -6.62 -19.21
N GLU A 85 3.92 -6.94 -20.20
CA GLU A 85 4.55 -8.24 -20.31
C GLU A 85 5.63 -8.39 -19.22
N GLY A 86 5.93 -9.62 -18.85
CA GLY A 86 6.87 -9.95 -17.79
C GLY A 86 8.34 -9.83 -18.19
N GLU A 87 8.68 -8.88 -19.06
CA GLU A 87 10.06 -8.64 -19.48
C GLU A 87 10.80 -7.67 -18.53
N GLU A 88 12.13 -7.78 -18.49
CA GLU A 88 12.97 -6.95 -17.64
C GLU A 88 12.84 -5.46 -18.01
N GLY A 89 12.47 -4.62 -17.04
CA GLY A 89 12.30 -3.18 -17.21
C GLY A 89 10.90 -2.73 -17.67
N GLU A 90 10.00 -3.65 -18.07
CA GLU A 90 8.64 -3.25 -18.47
C GLU A 90 7.82 -2.69 -17.32
N MET A 91 7.95 -3.27 -16.12
CA MET A 91 7.25 -2.78 -14.93
C MET A 91 7.69 -1.36 -14.55
N GLU A 92 9.00 -1.08 -14.61
CA GLU A 92 9.55 0.24 -14.32
C GLU A 92 9.11 1.27 -15.36
N PHE A 93 9.08 0.86 -16.63
CA PHE A 93 8.56 1.69 -17.72
C PHE A 93 7.07 1.99 -17.53
N ALA A 94 6.26 0.98 -17.21
CA ALA A 94 4.83 1.13 -16.94
C ALA A 94 4.57 2.09 -15.76
N GLU A 95 5.36 1.97 -14.69
CA GLU A 95 5.31 2.89 -13.55
C GLU A 95 5.60 4.32 -14.01
N SER A 96 6.64 4.52 -14.83
CA SER A 96 6.99 5.85 -15.37
C SER A 96 5.91 6.47 -16.26
N VAL A 97 5.10 5.64 -16.92
CA VAL A 97 3.97 6.08 -17.76
C VAL A 97 2.76 6.47 -16.91
N LEU A 98 2.49 5.71 -15.84
CA LEU A 98 1.36 5.99 -14.95
C LEU A 98 1.64 7.12 -13.97
N LEU A 99 2.90 7.31 -13.55
CA LEU A 99 3.27 8.26 -12.51
C LEU A 99 2.80 9.70 -12.79
N PRO A 100 2.97 10.28 -14.01
CA PRO A 100 2.47 11.63 -14.29
C PRO A 100 0.96 11.77 -14.13
N ALA A 101 0.20 10.73 -14.51
CA ALA A 101 -1.26 10.73 -14.37
C ALA A 101 -1.66 10.64 -12.89
N ALA A 102 -0.96 9.82 -12.11
CA ALA A 102 -1.19 9.67 -10.68
C ALA A 102 -0.86 10.97 -9.90
N GLU A 103 0.25 11.63 -10.23
CA GLU A 103 0.62 12.94 -9.66
C GLU A 103 -0.40 14.02 -9.98
N GLN A 104 -0.83 14.10 -11.24
CA GLN A 104 -1.86 15.07 -11.66
C GLN A 104 -3.16 14.86 -10.90
N PHE A 105 -3.58 13.60 -10.70
CA PHE A 105 -4.78 13.29 -9.94
C PHE A 105 -4.63 13.63 -8.44
N ALA A 106 -3.48 13.35 -7.84
CA ALA A 106 -3.19 13.68 -6.45
C ALA A 106 -3.28 15.19 -6.20
N MET A 107 -2.69 16.02 -7.08
CA MET A 107 -2.73 17.49 -6.96
C MET A 107 -4.15 18.08 -7.04
N VAL A 108 -4.99 17.54 -7.92
CA VAL A 108 -6.40 17.97 -8.06
C VAL A 108 -7.21 17.59 -6.83
N THR A 109 -6.95 16.42 -6.25
CA THR A 109 -7.69 15.88 -5.10
C THR A 109 -7.36 16.62 -3.81
N ASP A 110 -6.09 16.96 -3.57
CA ASP A 110 -5.65 17.75 -2.40
C ASP A 110 -6.33 19.12 -2.32
N SER A 111 -6.64 19.71 -3.48
CA SER A 111 -7.33 21.00 -3.57
C SER A 111 -8.80 20.93 -3.14
N ASN A 112 -9.39 19.73 -3.13
CA ASN A 112 -10.83 19.52 -2.94
C ASN A 112 -11.21 18.88 -1.60
N ARG A 113 -10.28 18.79 -0.63
CA ARG A 113 -10.34 18.52 0.84
C ARG A 113 -11.53 17.79 1.50
N ARG A 114 -12.43 17.12 0.77
CA ARG A 114 -13.67 16.56 1.34
C ARG A 114 -13.98 15.10 1.01
N ASP A 115 -13.25 14.45 0.11
CA ASP A 115 -13.50 13.04 -0.21
C ASP A 115 -12.18 12.26 -0.22
N GLU A 116 -11.74 11.76 0.95
CA GLU A 116 -10.76 10.66 1.04
C GLU A 116 -11.30 9.41 0.31
N ASP A 117 -12.63 9.29 0.16
CA ASP A 117 -13.35 8.21 -0.51
C ASP A 117 -13.25 8.22 -2.05
N ARG A 118 -12.55 9.20 -2.65
CA ARG A 118 -12.39 9.30 -4.13
C ARG A 118 -10.94 9.21 -4.60
N LEU A 119 -10.08 8.58 -3.81
CA LEU A 119 -8.71 8.29 -4.21
C LEU A 119 -8.73 7.20 -5.30
N LEU A 120 -8.36 7.59 -6.52
CA LEU A 120 -8.12 6.67 -7.62
C LEU A 120 -6.77 5.99 -7.37
N HIS A 121 -6.76 4.66 -7.30
CA HIS A 121 -5.52 3.90 -7.13
C HIS A 121 -4.91 3.54 -8.48
N PHE A 122 -3.57 3.60 -8.58
CA PHE A 122 -2.84 3.26 -9.79
C PHE A 122 -1.99 2.02 -9.54
N PHE A 123 -2.08 1.05 -10.45
CA PHE A 123 -1.33 -0.19 -10.37
C PHE A 123 -0.65 -0.55 -11.69
N VAL A 124 0.50 -1.22 -11.57
CA VAL A 124 1.15 -1.94 -12.67
C VAL A 124 1.00 -3.43 -12.41
N GLY A 125 0.44 -4.16 -13.37
CA GLY A 125 0.29 -5.61 -13.32
C GLY A 125 1.16 -6.28 -14.37
N CYS A 126 1.71 -7.45 -14.05
CA CYS A 126 2.37 -8.32 -15.02
C CYS A 126 1.36 -9.37 -15.50
N ASP A 127 1.14 -9.47 -16.81
CA ASP A 127 0.34 -10.56 -17.38
C ASP A 127 1.20 -11.83 -17.50
N VAL A 128 1.28 -12.60 -16.42
CA VAL A 128 1.95 -13.91 -16.46
C VAL A 128 0.95 -14.94 -16.97
N SER A 129 0.77 -15.01 -18.28
CA SER A 129 0.05 -16.11 -18.91
C SER A 129 0.90 -17.39 -18.87
N THR A 130 1.08 -18.01 -17.70
CA THR A 130 1.13 -19.48 -17.56
C THR A 130 0.99 -19.92 -16.09
N GLU A 131 -0.13 -20.60 -15.82
CA GLU A 131 -0.42 -21.52 -14.71
C GLU A 131 -1.29 -21.08 -13.52
N ARG A 132 -1.49 -19.80 -13.18
CA ARG A 132 -2.53 -19.42 -12.20
C ARG A 132 -3.22 -18.12 -12.59
N GLY A 133 -4.52 -18.22 -12.85
CA GLY A 133 -5.28 -17.20 -13.55
C GLY A 133 -5.37 -15.87 -12.81
N CYS A 134 -4.82 -14.82 -13.41
CA CYS A 134 -5.36 -13.48 -13.28
C CYS A 134 -6.56 -13.38 -14.20
N VAL A 135 -7.76 -13.42 -13.60
CA VAL A 135 -9.00 -13.08 -14.28
C VAL A 135 -8.92 -11.58 -14.58
N ALA A 136 -8.71 -11.24 -15.85
CA ALA A 136 -9.00 -9.91 -16.36
C ALA A 136 -10.49 -9.63 -16.07
N LEU A 137 -10.78 -8.82 -15.05
CA LEU A 137 -12.11 -8.26 -14.86
C LEU A 137 -12.26 -7.12 -15.86
N THR A 138 -12.45 -7.50 -17.12
CA THR A 138 -13.17 -6.66 -18.08
C THR A 138 -14.57 -7.23 -18.15
N GLU A 139 -15.52 -6.52 -17.54
CA GLU A 139 -16.86 -6.24 -18.07
C GLU A 139 -17.70 -5.64 -16.94
N MET A 140 -17.78 -4.31 -16.93
CA MET A 140 -18.94 -3.62 -16.41
C MET A 140 -20.05 -3.73 -17.46
N GLU A 141 -21.05 -4.58 -17.21
CA GLU A 141 -22.41 -4.41 -17.71
C GLU A 141 -23.32 -3.90 -16.58
#